data_AF-A0A969T8R9-F1
#
_entry.id   AF-A0A969T8R9-F1
#
_cell.length_a   1.000
_cell.length_b   1.000
_cell.length_c   1.000
_cell.angle_alpha   90.00
_cell.angle_beta   90.00
_cell.angle_gamma   90.00
#
_symmetry.space_group_name_H-M   'P 1'
#
loop_
_entity.id
_entity.type
_entity.pdbx_description
1 polymer ?
#
loop_
_entity_poly.entity_id
_entity_poly.type
_entity_poly.pdbx_seq_one_letter_code
_entity_poly.pdbx_strand_id
1 'polypeptide(L)' 'MFIGNGVSPADTKQKPVKKPNIILIMADDMGYSDPGFMGSGIETPNINRLANNGVTFPSSIIQDAVARQEHPY' A
#
# COMPACT_ATOMS: atom_id res chain seq x y z
N MET A 1 -43.57 -39.08 -20.20
CA MET A 1 -42.80 -38.19 -21.08
C MET A 1 -42.87 -36.78 -20.52
N PHE A 2 -41.86 -36.40 -19.72
CA PHE A 2 -41.43 -35.03 -19.46
C PHE A 2 -39.91 -35.09 -19.42
N ILE A 3 -39.30 -34.28 -20.26
CA ILE A 3 -37.87 -34.21 -20.58
C ILE A 3 -37.14 -33.38 -19.52
N GLY A 4 -35.90 -33.77 -19.22
CA GLY A 4 -35.14 -33.30 -18.06
C GLY A 4 -34.65 -31.85 -18.14
N ASN A 5 -34.41 -31.27 -16.97
CA ASN A 5 -33.52 -30.14 -16.78
C ASN A 5 -32.26 -30.63 -16.07
N GLY A 6 -31.27 -31.04 -16.87
CA GLY A 6 -29.91 -31.21 -16.40
C GLY A 6 -29.33 -29.83 -16.12
N VAL A 7 -29.00 -29.55 -14.87
CA VAL A 7 -28.05 -28.49 -14.56
C VAL A 7 -26.68 -29.03 -14.98
N SER A 8 -26.25 -28.71 -16.19
CA SER A 8 -24.90 -29.05 -16.67
C SER A 8 -23.87 -28.42 -15.72
N PRO A 9 -22.92 -29.19 -15.17
CA PRO A 9 -21.91 -28.68 -14.23
C PRO A 9 -20.84 -27.77 -14.90
N ALA A 10 -21.10 -27.27 -16.10
CA ALA A 10 -20.07 -26.70 -16.97
C ALA A 10 -19.95 -25.16 -16.95
N ASP A 11 -20.91 -24.42 -16.39
CA ASP A 11 -20.94 -22.95 -16.54
C ASP A 11 -20.62 -22.16 -15.26
N THR A 12 -19.66 -22.64 -14.47
CA THR A 12 -19.00 -21.79 -13.46
C THR A 12 -17.51 -21.65 -13.78
N LYS A 13 -17.18 -20.97 -14.88
CA LYS A 13 -15.82 -20.43 -15.08
C LYS A 13 -15.58 -19.37 -14.00
N GLN A 14 -15.06 -19.78 -12.86
CA GLN A 14 -14.56 -18.86 -11.84
C GLN A 14 -13.47 -18.00 -12.48
N LYS A 15 -13.66 -16.67 -12.50
CA LYS A 15 -12.58 -15.77 -12.90
C LYS A 15 -11.40 -16.04 -11.95
N PRO A 16 -10.19 -16.30 -12.47
CA PRO A 16 -9.04 -16.50 -11.62
C PRO A 16 -8.87 -15.25 -10.75
N VAL A 17 -8.83 -15.43 -9.43
CA VAL A 17 -8.59 -14.35 -8.49
C VAL A 17 -7.23 -13.74 -8.85
N LYS A 18 -7.25 -12.53 -9.41
CA LYS A 18 -6.02 -11.82 -9.75
C LYS A 18 -5.32 -11.46 -8.46
N LYS A 19 -4.06 -11.90 -8.32
CA LYS A 19 -3.21 -11.50 -7.19
C LYS A 19 -2.98 -9.98 -7.27
N PRO A 20 -3.02 -9.26 -6.13
CA PRO A 20 -2.69 -7.84 -6.13
C PRO A 20 -1.21 -7.65 -6.43
N ASN A 21 -0.88 -6.51 -7.04
CA ASN A 21 0.51 -6.05 -7.12
C ASN A 21 0.85 -5.32 -5.83
N ILE A 22 2.09 -5.46 -5.35
CA ILE A 22 2.60 -4.78 -4.16
C ILE A 22 3.68 -3.80 -4.62
N ILE A 23 3.57 -2.54 -4.19
CA ILE A 23 4.59 -1.50 -4.42
C ILE A 23 5.04 -1.03 -3.04
N LEU A 24 6.35 -1.15 -2.77
CA LEU A 24 6.98 -0.62 -1.57
C LEU A 24 7.74 0.66 -1.94
N ILE A 25 7.41 1.76 -1.27
CA ILE A 25 8.08 3.05 -1.42
C ILE A 25 8.76 3.34 -0.09
N MET A 26 10.06 3.63 -0.13
CA MET A 26 10.87 3.99 1.03
C MET A 26 11.58 5.30 0.71
N ALA A 27 11.57 6.24 1.65
CA ALA A 27 12.35 7.46 1.56
C ALA A 27 13.41 7.43 2.66
N ASP A 28 14.62 7.88 2.32
CA ASP A 28 15.73 8.03 3.25
C ASP A 28 15.55 9.31 4.08
N ASP A 29 16.03 9.31 5.32
CA ASP A 29 16.04 10.45 6.26
C ASP A 29 14.69 11.20 6.48
N MET A 30 13.56 10.60 6.10
CA MET A 30 12.24 11.21 6.32
C MET A 30 11.82 11.08 7.79
N GLY A 31 11.72 12.21 8.47
CA GLY A 31 11.27 12.33 9.84
C GLY A 31 9.76 12.13 10.00
N TYR A 32 9.34 11.83 11.23
CA TYR A 32 7.95 11.58 11.60
C TYR A 32 7.00 12.73 11.24
N SER A 33 7.45 13.98 11.39
CA SER A 33 6.68 15.19 11.14
C SER A 33 6.83 15.74 9.73
N ASP A 34 7.59 15.10 8.84
CA ASP A 34 7.90 15.65 7.52
C ASP A 34 6.73 15.56 6.52
N PRO A 35 5.91 14.49 6.50
CA PRO A 35 4.74 14.43 5.63
C PRO A 35 3.65 15.43 6.05
N GLY A 36 3.01 16.09 5.08
CA GLY A 36 1.92 17.04 5.32
C GLY A 36 0.78 16.49 6.18
N PHE A 37 0.38 15.22 5.98
CA PHE A 37 -0.68 14.59 6.78
C PHE A 37 -0.32 14.38 8.26
N MET A 38 0.97 14.52 8.64
CA MET A 38 1.48 14.42 10.00
C MET A 38 1.65 15.80 10.68
N GLY A 39 1.21 16.89 10.02
CA GLY A 39 1.29 18.25 10.56
C GLY A 39 2.51 19.06 10.10
N SER A 40 3.21 18.59 9.05
CA SER A 40 4.30 19.34 8.41
C SER A 40 3.82 20.65 7.76
N GLY A 41 4.72 21.63 7.67
CA GLY A 41 4.55 22.78 6.77
C GLY A 41 4.86 22.48 5.30
N ILE A 42 5.37 21.28 4.99
CA ILE A 42 5.71 20.85 3.63
C ILE A 42 4.48 20.22 2.97
N GLU A 43 4.12 20.72 1.78
CA GLU A 43 3.03 20.15 1.00
C GLU A 43 3.46 18.83 0.33
N THR A 44 2.83 17.72 0.73
CA THR A 44 3.04 16.40 0.11
C THR A 44 1.73 15.82 -0.45
N PRO A 45 1.11 16.45 -1.47
CA PRO A 45 -0.27 16.13 -1.89
C PRO A 45 -0.48 14.67 -2.33
N ASN A 46 0.52 14.04 -2.95
CA ASN A 46 0.44 12.62 -3.33
C ASN A 46 0.48 11.70 -2.10
N ILE A 47 1.32 12.01 -1.10
CA ILE A 47 1.42 11.22 0.13
C ILE A 47 0.15 11.42 0.98
N ASN A 48 -0.35 12.66 1.06
CA ASN A 48 -1.61 12.98 1.73
C ASN A 48 -2.78 12.20 1.11
N ARG A 49 -2.84 12.09 -0.22
CA ARG A 49 -3.86 11.27 -0.89
C ARG A 49 -3.73 9.78 -0.51
N LEU A 50 -2.52 9.24 -0.39
CA LEU A 50 -2.32 7.85 0.03
C LEU A 50 -2.78 7.63 1.48
N ALA A 51 -2.46 8.54 2.40
CA ALA A 51 -2.91 8.49 3.79
C ALA A 51 -4.44 8.54 3.90
N ASN A 52 -5.10 9.43 3.14
CA ASN A 52 -6.55 9.60 3.16
C ASN A 52 -7.33 8.42 2.53
N ASN A 53 -6.70 7.67 1.62
CA ASN A 53 -7.33 6.52 0.94
C ASN A 53 -6.80 5.17 1.46
N GLY A 54 -6.06 5.18 2.56
CA GLY A 54 -5.37 4.02 3.09
C GLY A 54 -5.42 3.95 4.61
N VAL A 55 -4.41 3.31 5.19
CA VAL A 55 -4.23 3.21 6.63
C VAL A 55 -2.91 3.88 6.98
N THR A 56 -2.97 4.76 7.98
CA THR A 56 -1.80 5.44 8.55
C THR A 56 -1.41 4.80 9.87
N PHE A 57 -0.10 4.66 10.11
CA PHE A 57 0.46 4.21 11.39
C PHE A 57 1.15 5.39 12.10
N PRO A 58 0.47 6.13 12.99
CA PRO A 58 1.01 7.35 13.60
C PRO A 58 1.98 7.09 14.75
N SER A 59 2.38 5.86 15.02
CA SER A 59 3.31 5.55 16.13
C SER A 59 4.32 4.47 15.72
N SER A 60 4.65 4.42 14.43
CA SER A 60 5.71 3.56 13.93
C SER A 60 7.08 4.18 14.22
N ILE A 61 7.95 3.37 14.81
CA ILE A 61 9.37 3.68 14.99
C ILE A 61 10.21 2.70 14.19
N ILE A 62 11.41 3.12 13.81
CA ILE A 62 12.44 2.21 13.27
C ILE A 62 13.17 1.53 14.44
N GLN A 63 13.64 0.31 14.22
CA GLN A 63 14.34 -0.46 15.26
C GLN A 63 15.70 0.15 15.61
N ASP A 64 16.38 0.72 14.60
CA ASP A 64 17.65 1.41 14.72
C ASP A 64 17.69 2.55 13.70
N ALA A 65 18.30 3.67 14.07
CA ALA A 65 18.38 4.88 13.27
C ALA A 65 19.81 5.04 12.73
N VAL A 66 20.13 4.29 11.68
CA VAL A 66 21.44 4.33 11.04
C VAL A 66 21.27 4.69 9.56
N ALA A 67 21.53 5.95 9.24
CA ALA A 67 21.83 6.36 7.88
C ALA A 67 23.36 6.33 7.71
N ARG A 68 23.85 5.60 6.71
CA ARG A 68 25.29 5.51 6.45
C ARG A 68 25.74 6.83 5.81
N GLN A 69 26.40 7.69 6.58
CA GLN A 69 26.93 8.95 6.08
C GLN A 69 28.20 8.69 5.24
N GLU A 70 28.02 8.43 3.94
CA GLU A 70 29.13 8.41 2.97
C GLU A 70 29.55 9.85 2.66
N HIS A 71 30.42 10.43 3.49
CA HIS A 71 31.16 11.65 3.15
C HIS A 71 32.68 11.41 3.23
N PRO A 72 33.31 10.95 2.13
CA PRO A 72 34.76 11.01 1.98
C PRO A 72 35.16 12.30 1.24
N TYR A 73 35.18 13.45 1.93
CA TYR A 73 36.09 14.58 1.69
C TYR A 73 36.15 15.49 2.92
#